data_AF-A0A358NE20-F1
#
_entry.id   AF-A0A358NE20-F1
#
_cell.length_a   1.000
_cell.length_b   1.000
_cell.length_c   1.000
_cell.angle_alpha   90.00
_cell.angle_beta   90.00
_cell.angle_gamma   90.00
#
_symmetry.space_group_name_H-M   'P 1'
#
loop_
_entity.id
_entity.type
_entity.pdbx_description
1 polymer ?
#
loop_
_entity_poly.entity_id
_entity_poly.type
_entity_poly.pdbx_seq_one_letter_code
_entity_poly.pdbx_strand_id
1 'polypeptide(L)'
;MTSIGIIANPASGKDIRRLLSYATVTDNGEKINIVERIILGAQALGVEKIYMLSDFSRIGYKVKERLITRKTLKCEIELVELPKYNSFRDTLNITEYMEEQGVGCIVTLGGDGTNRALAKVVKDTPIIAVSTGTNNVYPMMIEGTIAGMAAAAAASNKFEKNLYAIRDKRIEIYKDSELVDIALVDAVISNEVHIASKAIWDMENIKKIFVTRSHPA
;
A
#
# COMPACT_ATOMS: atom_id res chain seq x y z
N MET A 1 4.27 -20.58 11.33
CA MET A 1 4.46 -19.22 11.83
C MET A 1 3.54 -18.30 11.04
N THR A 2 2.62 -17.59 11.69
CA THR A 2 1.73 -16.64 11.02
C THR A 2 2.46 -15.31 10.85
N SER A 3 2.63 -14.84 9.62
CA SER A 3 3.36 -13.60 9.32
C SER A 3 2.58 -12.67 8.39
N ILE A 4 2.79 -11.36 8.57
CA ILE A 4 2.24 -10.33 7.69
C ILE A 4 3.32 -9.33 7.27
N GLY A 5 3.11 -8.68 6.14
CA GLY A 5 3.88 -7.52 5.72
C GLY A 5 3.14 -6.22 5.99
N ILE A 6 3.84 -5.15 6.40
CA ILE A 6 3.29 -3.79 6.47
C ILE A 6 4.15 -2.85 5.64
N ILE A 7 3.53 -2.20 4.65
CA ILE A 7 4.20 -1.23 3.77
C ILE A 7 3.64 0.16 4.05
N ALA A 8 4.39 0.96 4.80
CA ALA A 8 4.06 2.36 5.07
C ALA A 8 5.03 3.28 4.31
N ASN A 9 4.66 3.68 3.09
CA ASN A 9 5.53 4.49 2.24
C ASN A 9 5.59 5.94 2.75
N PRO A 10 6.77 6.48 3.14
CA PRO A 10 6.88 7.85 3.64
C PRO A 10 6.76 8.94 2.57
N ALA A 11 6.98 8.59 1.29
CA ALA A 11 6.80 9.49 0.15
C ALA A 11 5.33 9.62 -0.26
N SER A 12 4.44 8.72 0.20
CA SER A 12 3.01 8.81 -0.10
C SER A 12 2.39 10.05 0.55
N GLY A 13 1.59 10.78 -0.22
CA GLY A 13 0.88 11.98 0.25
C GLY A 13 1.64 13.31 0.08
N LYS A 14 2.78 13.35 -0.62
CA LYS A 14 3.58 14.58 -0.79
C LYS A 14 3.53 15.20 -2.20
N ASP A 15 2.60 14.77 -3.05
CA ASP A 15 2.44 15.25 -4.43
C ASP A 15 1.76 16.65 -4.46
N ILE A 16 2.25 17.55 -5.32
CA ILE A 16 1.74 18.91 -5.50
C ILE A 16 0.24 18.95 -5.83
N ARG A 17 -0.30 17.91 -6.49
CA ARG A 17 -1.73 17.80 -6.78
C ARG A 17 -2.60 17.81 -5.52
N ARG A 18 -2.06 17.39 -4.36
CA ARG A 18 -2.78 17.43 -3.09
C ARG A 18 -2.90 18.84 -2.51
N LEU A 19 -1.91 19.71 -2.80
CA LEU A 19 -2.00 21.14 -2.48
C LEU A 19 -3.10 21.80 -3.32
N LEU A 20 -3.15 21.46 -4.61
CA LEU A 20 -4.13 22.00 -5.55
C LEU A 20 -5.56 21.51 -5.28
N SER A 21 -5.72 20.25 -4.86
CA SER A 21 -7.03 19.66 -4.59
C SER A 21 -7.50 19.85 -3.14
N TYR A 22 -6.79 20.63 -2.31
CA TYR A 22 -7.05 20.78 -0.88
C TYR A 22 -7.22 19.45 -0.13
N ALA A 23 -6.53 18.40 -0.58
CA ALA A 23 -6.71 17.06 -0.04
C ALA A 23 -5.97 16.93 1.30
N THR A 24 -6.63 16.29 2.26
CA THR A 24 -6.01 15.96 3.55
C THR A 24 -4.84 14.99 3.33
N VAL A 25 -3.73 15.28 3.99
CA VAL A 25 -2.51 14.49 3.95
C VAL A 25 -2.22 13.90 5.33
N THR A 26 -2.03 12.59 5.39
CA THR A 26 -1.59 11.91 6.60
C THR A 26 -0.08 12.07 6.73
N ASP A 27 0.35 12.72 7.81
CA ASP A 27 1.76 12.85 8.14
C ASP A 27 2.38 11.51 8.61
N ASN A 28 3.69 11.51 8.82
CA ASN A 28 4.40 10.32 9.28
C ASN A 28 4.02 9.92 10.72
N GLY A 29 3.61 10.87 11.58
CA GLY A 29 3.16 10.59 12.94
C GLY A 29 1.85 9.80 12.95
N GLU A 30 0.89 10.18 12.12
CA GLU A 30 -0.36 9.44 12.02
C GLU A 30 -0.17 8.08 11.33
N LYS A 31 0.73 7.97 10.33
CA LYS A 31 1.12 6.65 9.80
C LYS A 31 1.70 5.76 10.89
N ILE A 32 2.57 6.27 11.76
CA ILE A 32 3.10 5.51 12.90
C ILE A 32 1.97 5.04 13.82
N ASN A 33 1.01 5.91 14.15
CA ASN A 33 -0.13 5.55 14.99
C ASN A 33 -0.99 4.44 14.35
N ILE A 34 -1.26 4.52 13.04
CA ILE A 34 -2.02 3.50 12.30
C ILE A 34 -1.25 2.17 12.33
N VAL A 35 0.06 2.18 12.02
CA VAL A 35 0.88 0.96 12.06
C VAL A 35 0.92 0.36 13.46
N GLU A 36 1.06 1.15 14.52
CA GLU A 36 0.97 0.65 15.90
C GLU A 36 -0.33 -0.12 16.14
N ARG A 37 -1.48 0.46 15.73
CA ARG A 37 -2.79 -0.19 15.86
C ARG A 37 -2.91 -1.47 15.03
N ILE A 38 -2.38 -1.49 13.81
CA ILE A 38 -2.31 -2.70 12.96
C ILE A 38 -1.53 -3.80 13.67
N ILE A 39 -0.33 -3.50 14.18
CA ILE A 39 0.52 -4.50 14.85
C ILE A 39 -0.19 -5.04 16.10
N LEU A 40 -0.75 -4.17 16.93
CA LEU A 40 -1.46 -4.56 18.14
C LEU A 40 -2.67 -5.46 17.84
N GLY A 41 -3.47 -5.13 16.83
CA GLY A 41 -4.61 -5.95 16.39
C GLY A 41 -4.17 -7.30 15.82
N ALA A 42 -3.11 -7.31 15.00
CA ALA A 42 -2.60 -8.51 14.37
C ALA A 42 -1.99 -9.50 15.37
N GLN A 43 -1.11 -9.04 16.26
CA GLN A 43 -0.45 -9.91 17.24
C GLN A 43 -1.47 -10.49 18.26
N ALA A 44 -2.56 -9.77 18.55
CA ALA A 44 -3.60 -10.25 19.45
C ALA A 44 -4.34 -11.48 18.88
N LEU A 45 -4.30 -11.67 17.56
CA LEU A 45 -4.89 -12.81 16.86
C LEU A 45 -3.85 -13.82 16.34
N GLY A 46 -2.63 -13.81 16.92
CA GLY A 46 -1.64 -14.87 16.69
C GLY A 46 -0.68 -14.63 15.53
N VAL A 47 -0.53 -13.39 15.05
CA VAL A 47 0.61 -13.03 14.20
C VAL A 47 1.89 -13.04 15.04
N GLU A 48 2.87 -13.81 14.60
CA GLU A 48 4.14 -14.02 15.29
C GLU A 48 5.26 -13.17 14.69
N LYS A 49 5.17 -12.82 13.40
CA LYS A 49 6.20 -12.05 12.69
C LYS A 49 5.62 -11.00 11.76
N ILE A 50 6.22 -9.82 11.77
CA ILE A 50 5.85 -8.68 10.92
C ILE A 50 7.07 -8.19 10.17
N TYR A 51 6.94 -8.08 8.85
CA TYR A 51 7.97 -7.53 7.99
C TYR A 51 7.65 -6.06 7.65
N MET A 52 8.64 -5.19 7.76
CA MET A 52 8.55 -3.78 7.36
C MET A 52 9.85 -3.32 6.73
N LEU A 53 9.79 -2.41 5.76
CA LEU A 53 11.00 -1.78 5.24
C LEU A 53 11.65 -0.89 6.30
N SER A 54 12.98 -0.96 6.43
CA SER A 54 13.77 0.03 7.15
C SER A 54 13.86 1.32 6.32
N ASP A 55 12.89 2.20 6.45
CA ASP A 55 12.76 3.40 5.62
C ASP A 55 13.53 4.64 6.19
N PHE A 56 13.77 5.65 5.35
CA PHE A 56 14.43 6.90 5.76
C PHE A 56 13.68 7.72 6.82
N SER A 57 12.33 7.64 6.85
CA SER A 57 11.51 8.31 7.85
C SER A 57 11.42 7.55 9.18
N ARG A 58 12.04 6.35 9.23
CA ARG A 58 12.15 5.49 10.41
C ARG A 58 10.78 5.14 11.00
N ILE A 59 9.77 4.92 10.17
CA ILE A 59 8.42 4.58 10.63
C ILE A 59 8.46 3.26 11.40
N GLY A 60 8.99 2.20 10.77
CA GLY A 60 9.08 0.88 11.40
C GLY A 60 9.90 0.88 12.69
N TYR A 61 11.02 1.62 12.70
CA TYR A 61 11.85 1.78 13.90
C TYR A 61 11.08 2.45 15.05
N LYS A 62 10.41 3.58 14.80
CA LYS A 62 9.67 4.32 15.84
C LYS A 62 8.50 3.49 16.40
N VAL A 63 7.80 2.75 15.54
CA VAL A 63 6.74 1.84 15.97
C VAL A 63 7.30 0.76 16.88
N LYS A 64 8.38 0.07 16.46
CA LYS A 64 9.03 -0.99 17.24
C LYS A 64 9.51 -0.46 18.60
N GLU A 65 10.17 0.69 18.63
CA GLU A 65 10.65 1.34 19.85
C GLU A 65 9.50 1.67 20.82
N ARG A 66 8.40 2.27 20.32
CA ARG A 66 7.24 2.64 21.13
C ARG A 66 6.55 1.41 21.74
N LEU A 67 6.36 0.34 20.96
CA LEU A 67 5.73 -0.89 21.42
C LEU A 67 6.60 -1.63 22.46
N ILE A 68 7.93 -1.62 22.29
CA ILE A 68 8.87 -2.17 23.28
C ILE A 68 8.83 -1.35 24.57
N THR A 69 8.92 -0.02 24.47
CA THR A 69 8.91 0.87 25.63
C THR A 69 7.63 0.74 26.45
N ARG A 70 6.49 0.59 25.78
CA ARG A 70 5.18 0.37 26.41
C ARG A 70 4.97 -1.07 26.90
N LYS A 71 5.92 -1.99 26.64
CA LYS A 71 5.82 -3.42 26.97
C LYS A 71 4.59 -4.10 26.36
N THR A 72 4.17 -3.66 25.18
CA THR A 72 3.00 -4.20 24.47
C THR A 72 3.38 -5.08 23.28
N LEU A 73 4.64 -5.06 22.83
CA LEU A 73 5.08 -5.88 21.71
C LEU A 73 5.15 -7.37 22.09
N LYS A 74 4.48 -8.23 21.32
CA LYS A 74 4.47 -9.69 21.49
C LYS A 74 5.02 -10.44 20.28
N CYS A 75 4.84 -9.90 19.07
CA CYS A 75 5.38 -10.46 17.84
C CYS A 75 6.78 -9.93 17.53
N GLU A 76 7.51 -10.62 16.67
CA GLU A 76 8.76 -10.12 16.10
C GLU A 76 8.45 -9.06 15.02
N ILE A 77 9.17 -7.93 15.06
CA ILE A 77 9.17 -6.96 13.95
C ILE A 77 10.55 -7.00 13.29
N GLU A 78 10.59 -7.52 12.06
CA GLU A 78 11.75 -7.51 11.19
C GLU A 78 11.76 -6.23 10.35
N LEU A 79 12.77 -5.39 10.57
CA LEU A 79 13.03 -4.21 9.75
C LEU A 79 14.00 -4.61 8.64
N VAL A 80 13.46 -4.82 7.45
CA VAL A 80 14.18 -5.32 6.28
C VAL A 80 15.06 -4.19 5.72
N GLU A 81 16.35 -4.45 5.58
CA GLU A 81 17.30 -3.54 4.95
C GLU A 81 17.41 -3.86 3.45
N LEU A 82 16.84 -3.00 2.62
CA LEU A 82 16.95 -3.03 1.16
C LEU A 82 17.51 -1.69 0.66
N PRO A 83 18.06 -1.63 -0.57
CA PRO A 83 18.42 -0.35 -1.19
C PRO A 83 17.24 0.62 -1.21
N LYS A 84 17.47 1.84 -0.71
CA LYS A 84 16.44 2.86 -0.46
C LYS A 84 16.53 3.94 -1.53
N TYR A 85 15.46 4.12 -2.29
CA TYR A 85 15.39 5.06 -3.42
C TYR A 85 14.51 6.29 -3.12
N ASN A 86 13.77 6.28 -2.01
CA ASN A 86 12.74 7.28 -1.68
C ASN A 86 11.71 7.44 -2.82
N SER A 87 11.29 6.33 -3.39
CA SER A 87 10.39 6.29 -4.54
C SER A 87 9.48 5.07 -4.51
N PHE A 88 8.63 4.90 -5.54
CA PHE A 88 7.80 3.70 -5.66
C PHE A 88 8.63 2.40 -5.74
N ARG A 89 9.92 2.47 -6.10
CA ARG A 89 10.83 1.31 -6.09
C ARG A 89 10.95 0.66 -4.73
N ASP A 90 10.89 1.45 -3.66
CA ASP A 90 10.94 0.91 -2.29
C ASP A 90 9.75 0.01 -1.99
N THR A 91 8.57 0.34 -2.56
CA THR A 91 7.36 -0.49 -2.45
C THR A 91 7.47 -1.77 -3.28
N LEU A 92 8.08 -1.70 -4.46
CA LEU A 92 8.35 -2.89 -5.30
C LEU A 92 9.27 -3.87 -4.55
N ASN A 93 10.45 -3.40 -4.16
CA ASN A 93 11.49 -4.24 -3.57
C ASN A 93 11.02 -4.92 -2.27
N ILE A 94 10.32 -4.20 -1.39
CA ILE A 94 9.81 -4.79 -0.15
C ILE A 94 8.68 -5.79 -0.41
N THR A 95 7.87 -5.58 -1.46
CA THR A 95 6.79 -6.51 -1.82
C THR A 95 7.38 -7.80 -2.39
N GLU A 96 8.39 -7.72 -3.26
CA GLU A 96 9.11 -8.89 -3.77
C GLU A 96 9.75 -9.68 -2.63
N TYR A 97 10.41 -8.99 -1.69
CA TYR A 97 10.95 -9.63 -0.50
C TYR A 97 9.86 -10.33 0.32
N MET A 98 8.72 -9.67 0.57
CA MET A 98 7.60 -10.26 1.31
C MET A 98 7.00 -11.49 0.62
N GLU A 99 6.93 -11.49 -0.71
CA GLU A 99 6.51 -12.65 -1.51
C GLU A 99 7.51 -13.81 -1.38
N GLU A 100 8.81 -13.53 -1.42
CA GLU A 100 9.87 -14.54 -1.21
C GLU A 100 9.82 -15.13 0.21
N GLN A 101 9.48 -14.31 1.21
CA GLN A 101 9.29 -14.78 2.60
C GLN A 101 7.95 -15.52 2.81
N GLY A 102 7.06 -15.54 1.81
CA GLY A 102 5.77 -16.22 1.90
C GLY A 102 4.84 -15.62 2.96
N VAL A 103 4.81 -14.29 3.13
CA VAL A 103 3.91 -13.66 4.11
C VAL A 103 2.45 -13.95 3.78
N GLY A 104 1.62 -14.17 4.81
CA GLY A 104 0.23 -14.58 4.61
C GLY A 104 -0.72 -13.44 4.23
N CYS A 105 -0.33 -12.19 4.45
CA CYS A 105 -1.10 -10.99 4.07
C CYS A 105 -0.17 -9.76 4.05
N ILE A 106 -0.46 -8.79 3.19
CA ILE A 106 0.23 -7.49 3.17
C ILE A 106 -0.77 -6.37 3.47
N VAL A 107 -0.45 -5.52 4.44
CA VAL A 107 -1.20 -4.28 4.73
C VAL A 107 -0.41 -3.10 4.17
N THR A 108 -1.03 -2.31 3.30
CA THR A 108 -0.40 -1.09 2.76
C THR A 108 -1.00 0.15 3.39
N LEU A 109 -0.16 1.15 3.63
CA LEU A 109 -0.57 2.50 4.01
C LEU A 109 -0.10 3.46 2.91
N GLY A 110 -1.04 3.92 2.09
CA GLY A 110 -0.73 4.82 0.99
C GLY A 110 -1.92 5.16 0.12
N GLY A 111 -1.63 5.78 -1.03
CA GLY A 111 -2.63 6.10 -2.05
C GLY A 111 -2.59 5.13 -3.23
N ASP A 112 -3.23 5.53 -4.32
CA ASP A 112 -3.33 4.73 -5.54
C ASP A 112 -1.96 4.37 -6.12
N GLY A 113 -1.00 5.31 -6.10
CA GLY A 113 0.36 5.06 -6.59
C GLY A 113 1.13 4.00 -5.79
N THR A 114 0.95 3.93 -4.47
CA THR A 114 1.57 2.91 -3.62
C THR A 114 0.99 1.53 -3.93
N ASN A 115 -0.34 1.44 -3.99
CA ASN A 115 -1.01 0.16 -4.28
C ASN A 115 -0.75 -0.32 -5.71
N ARG A 116 -0.66 0.60 -6.68
CA ARG A 116 -0.26 0.28 -8.05
C ARG A 116 1.18 -0.26 -8.11
N ALA A 117 2.12 0.33 -7.36
CA ALA A 117 3.48 -0.19 -7.30
C ALA A 117 3.49 -1.61 -6.76
N LEU A 118 2.84 -1.84 -5.61
CA LEU A 118 2.69 -3.19 -5.04
C LEU A 118 2.09 -4.18 -6.05
N ALA A 119 1.01 -3.78 -6.74
CA ALA A 119 0.28 -4.64 -7.68
C ALA A 119 1.09 -5.08 -8.92
N LYS A 120 2.25 -4.45 -9.19
CA LYS A 120 3.14 -4.88 -10.27
C LYS A 120 3.87 -6.19 -9.96
N VAL A 121 4.12 -6.47 -8.69
CA VAL A 121 5.05 -7.54 -8.27
C VAL A 121 4.40 -8.54 -7.32
N VAL A 122 3.31 -8.15 -6.64
CA VAL A 122 2.52 -9.08 -5.82
C VAL A 122 1.93 -10.19 -6.69
N LYS A 123 1.92 -11.41 -6.18
CA LYS A 123 1.34 -12.56 -6.90
C LYS A 123 -0.03 -12.86 -6.31
N ASP A 124 -0.05 -13.76 -5.34
CA ASP A 124 -1.26 -14.27 -4.72
C ASP A 124 -1.43 -13.85 -3.27
N THR A 125 -0.48 -13.13 -2.68
CA THR A 125 -0.62 -12.65 -1.30
C THR A 125 -1.82 -11.69 -1.18
N PRO A 126 -2.77 -11.93 -0.26
CA PRO A 126 -3.86 -11.01 0.01
C PRO A 126 -3.36 -9.63 0.45
N ILE A 127 -4.06 -8.58 0.02
CA ILE A 127 -3.69 -7.18 0.31
C ILE A 127 -4.83 -6.49 1.02
N ILE A 128 -4.52 -5.78 2.10
CA ILE A 128 -5.43 -4.84 2.75
C ILE A 128 -4.88 -3.43 2.51
N ALA A 129 -5.59 -2.67 1.68
CA ALA A 129 -5.17 -1.35 1.24
C ALA A 129 -5.76 -0.24 2.12
N VAL A 130 -4.97 0.29 3.05
CA VAL A 130 -5.37 1.37 3.97
C VAL A 130 -5.01 2.73 3.38
N SER A 131 -6.04 3.54 3.17
CA SER A 131 -5.90 4.89 2.63
C SER A 131 -5.28 5.84 3.66
N THR A 132 -4.29 6.63 3.23
CA THR A 132 -3.67 7.69 4.03
C THR A 132 -3.99 9.09 3.47
N GLY A 133 -5.23 9.27 3.01
CA GLY A 133 -5.75 10.56 2.56
C GLY A 133 -7.13 10.44 1.92
N THR A 134 -7.73 11.58 1.63
CA THR A 134 -9.14 11.68 1.23
C THR A 134 -9.38 11.66 -0.27
N ASN A 135 -8.32 11.80 -1.08
CA ASN A 135 -8.38 11.78 -2.54
C ASN A 135 -7.64 10.55 -3.10
N ASN A 136 -8.14 9.36 -2.78
CA ASN A 136 -7.67 8.08 -3.31
C ASN A 136 -8.88 7.24 -3.71
N VAL A 137 -8.78 6.50 -4.81
CA VAL A 137 -9.90 5.69 -5.34
C VAL A 137 -9.75 4.21 -5.00
N TYR A 138 -8.52 3.70 -4.96
CA TYR A 138 -8.24 2.28 -4.76
C TYR A 138 -8.29 1.84 -3.28
N PRO A 139 -7.48 2.42 -2.35
CA PRO A 139 -7.49 2.05 -0.95
C PRO A 139 -8.70 2.64 -0.19
N MET A 140 -9.08 2.02 0.92
CA MET A 140 -10.21 2.45 1.75
C MET A 140 -9.73 3.03 3.09
N MET A 141 -10.51 3.94 3.68
CA MET A 141 -10.26 4.40 5.05
C MET A 141 -10.70 3.30 6.04
N ILE A 142 -9.72 2.55 6.55
CA ILE A 142 -9.94 1.45 7.49
C ILE A 142 -9.18 1.77 8.78
N GLU A 143 -9.82 1.54 9.92
CA GLU A 143 -9.18 1.68 11.22
C GLU A 143 -8.05 0.63 11.37
N GLY A 144 -6.90 1.03 11.91
CA GLY A 144 -5.69 0.22 11.95
C GLY A 144 -5.86 -1.11 12.71
N THR A 145 -6.59 -1.11 13.84
CA THR A 145 -6.84 -2.33 14.62
C THR A 145 -7.64 -3.33 13.80
N ILE A 146 -8.68 -2.87 13.10
CA ILE A 146 -9.51 -3.71 12.23
C ILE A 146 -8.67 -4.27 11.07
N ALA A 147 -7.84 -3.44 10.44
CA ALA A 147 -6.93 -3.88 9.38
C ALA A 147 -5.94 -4.94 9.90
N GLY A 148 -5.39 -4.78 11.10
CA GLY A 148 -4.52 -5.76 11.75
C GLY A 148 -5.22 -7.09 12.04
N MET A 149 -6.44 -7.03 12.57
CA MET A 149 -7.25 -8.23 12.84
C MET A 149 -7.59 -9.00 11.55
N ALA A 150 -8.00 -8.28 10.51
CA ALA A 150 -8.28 -8.87 9.20
C ALA A 150 -7.02 -9.48 8.57
N ALA A 151 -5.86 -8.82 8.68
CA ALA A 151 -4.59 -9.33 8.20
C ALA A 151 -4.19 -10.64 8.92
N ALA A 152 -4.40 -10.71 10.24
CA ALA A 152 -4.16 -11.93 11.00
C ALA A 152 -5.07 -13.08 10.58
N ALA A 153 -6.36 -12.80 10.36
CA ALA A 153 -7.31 -13.80 9.86
C ALA A 153 -6.89 -14.32 8.47
N ALA A 154 -6.53 -13.42 7.55
CA ALA A 154 -6.07 -13.76 6.21
C ALA A 154 -4.77 -14.58 6.21
N ALA A 155 -3.82 -14.23 7.10
CA ALA A 155 -2.53 -14.92 7.21
C ALA A 155 -2.59 -16.25 7.97
N SER A 156 -3.69 -16.53 8.68
CA SER A 156 -3.81 -17.72 9.53
C SER A 156 -3.94 -19.04 8.77
N ASN A 157 -4.23 -19.00 7.45
CA ASN A 157 -4.56 -20.15 6.61
C ASN A 157 -5.71 -21.04 7.14
N LYS A 158 -6.56 -20.50 8.02
CA LYS A 158 -7.72 -21.23 8.60
C LYS A 158 -8.99 -21.17 7.74
N PHE A 159 -9.02 -20.27 6.76
CA PHE A 159 -10.20 -20.01 5.94
C PHE A 159 -9.84 -20.14 4.47
N GLU A 160 -10.80 -20.59 3.67
CA GLU A 160 -10.64 -20.58 2.21
C GLU A 160 -10.55 -19.14 1.70
N LYS A 161 -9.60 -18.90 0.79
CA LYS A 161 -9.25 -17.55 0.31
C LYS A 161 -10.42 -16.82 -0.36
N ASN A 162 -11.29 -17.55 -1.06
CA ASN A 162 -12.50 -17.03 -1.70
C ASN A 162 -13.53 -16.44 -0.72
N LEU A 163 -13.46 -16.75 0.58
CA LEU A 163 -14.38 -16.21 1.59
C LEU A 163 -14.03 -14.78 2.01
N TYR A 164 -12.77 -14.38 1.86
CA TYR A 164 -12.27 -13.09 2.38
C TYR A 164 -11.48 -12.26 1.36
N ALA A 165 -11.09 -12.84 0.21
CA ALA A 165 -10.32 -12.15 -0.81
C ALA A 165 -10.99 -12.25 -2.18
N ILE A 166 -10.98 -11.12 -2.89
CA ILE A 166 -11.38 -11.03 -4.29
C ILE A 166 -10.16 -10.65 -5.14
N ARG A 167 -10.14 -11.08 -6.40
CA ARG A 167 -9.16 -10.60 -7.38
C ARG A 167 -9.72 -9.33 -8.04
N ASP A 168 -9.09 -8.18 -7.78
CA ASP A 168 -9.51 -6.91 -8.38
C ASP A 168 -9.03 -6.79 -9.84
N LYS A 169 -9.70 -5.93 -10.61
CA LYS A 169 -9.37 -5.64 -12.01
C LYS A 169 -8.11 -4.78 -12.08
N ARG A 170 -7.29 -5.01 -13.11
CA ARG A 170 -6.22 -4.12 -13.53
C ARG A 170 -6.26 -3.90 -15.03
N ILE A 171 -5.86 -2.71 -15.46
CA ILE A 171 -5.56 -2.42 -16.86
C ILE A 171 -4.09 -2.73 -17.09
N GLU A 172 -3.79 -3.51 -18.10
CA GLU A 172 -2.43 -3.80 -18.54
C GLU A 172 -2.12 -2.98 -19.78
N ILE A 173 -0.96 -2.32 -19.77
CA ILE A 173 -0.53 -1.41 -20.83
C ILE A 173 0.62 -2.08 -21.57
N TYR A 174 0.36 -2.39 -22.83
CA TYR A 174 1.33 -3.03 -23.71
C TYR A 174 1.87 -2.05 -24.74
N LYS A 175 3.18 -2.15 -25.02
CA LYS A 175 3.84 -1.49 -26.14
C LYS A 175 4.62 -2.56 -26.91
N ASP A 176 4.34 -2.70 -28.21
CA ASP A 176 5.00 -3.69 -29.05
C ASP A 176 4.94 -5.13 -28.48
N SER A 177 3.80 -5.49 -27.86
CA SER A 177 3.54 -6.76 -27.14
C SER A 177 4.30 -6.94 -25.82
N GLU A 178 5.07 -5.96 -25.37
CA GLU A 178 5.71 -5.96 -24.05
C GLU A 178 4.84 -5.24 -23.01
N LEU A 179 4.64 -5.86 -21.86
CA LEU A 179 3.96 -5.23 -20.73
C LEU A 179 4.86 -4.13 -20.15
N VAL A 180 4.50 -2.87 -20.39
CA VAL A 180 5.29 -1.72 -19.94
C VAL A 180 4.78 -1.14 -18.63
N ASP A 181 3.47 -1.24 -18.38
CA ASP A 181 2.89 -0.73 -17.16
C ASP A 181 1.49 -1.31 -16.85
N ILE A 182 0.96 -0.99 -15.67
CA ILE A 182 -0.41 -1.31 -15.26
C ILE A 182 -1.13 -0.08 -14.72
N ALA A 183 -2.45 -0.15 -14.62
CA ALA A 183 -3.26 0.79 -13.85
C ALA A 183 -4.33 0.07 -13.03
N LEU A 184 -4.61 0.58 -11.82
CA LEU A 184 -5.61 0.01 -10.92
C LEU A 184 -6.94 0.78 -10.92
N VAL A 185 -6.94 2.03 -11.38
CA VAL A 185 -8.11 2.92 -11.37
C VAL A 185 -8.46 3.32 -12.80
N ASP A 186 -7.55 4.05 -13.44
CA ASP A 186 -7.73 4.55 -14.80
C ASP A 186 -6.42 4.59 -15.61
N ALA A 187 -6.57 4.51 -16.93
CA ALA A 187 -5.51 4.77 -17.89
C ALA A 187 -6.02 5.77 -18.93
N VAL A 188 -5.29 6.87 -19.11
CA VAL A 188 -5.69 8.00 -19.96
C VAL A 188 -4.73 8.13 -21.13
N ILE A 189 -5.27 8.18 -22.35
CA ILE A 189 -4.53 8.56 -23.56
C ILE A 189 -4.75 10.05 -23.79
N SER A 190 -3.67 10.81 -23.81
CA SER A 190 -3.68 12.27 -23.95
C SER A 190 -2.68 12.74 -25.02
N ASN A 191 -2.98 13.88 -25.65
CA ASN A 191 -2.07 14.60 -26.55
C ASN A 191 -1.10 15.53 -25.82
N GLU A 192 -1.16 15.58 -24.49
CA GLU A 192 -0.27 16.43 -23.69
C GLU A 192 1.19 15.99 -23.84
N VAL A 193 2.03 16.89 -24.32
CA VAL A 193 3.46 16.63 -24.57
C VAL A 193 4.33 16.82 -23.31
N HIS A 194 3.81 17.47 -22.27
CA HIS A 194 4.57 17.84 -21.08
C HIS A 194 4.08 17.13 -19.80
N ILE A 195 4.88 16.17 -19.31
CA ILE A 195 4.65 15.45 -18.05
C ILE A 195 5.25 16.24 -16.86
N ALA A 196 4.89 17.53 -16.73
CA ALA A 196 5.45 18.39 -15.68
C ALA A 196 4.83 18.08 -14.30
N SER A 197 3.69 18.68 -13.98
CA SER A 197 2.99 18.49 -12.70
C SER A 197 2.23 17.16 -12.60
N LYS A 198 2.30 16.31 -13.64
CA LYS A 198 1.50 15.08 -13.76
C LYS A 198 -0.02 15.32 -13.62
N ALA A 199 -0.46 16.54 -13.94
CA ALA A 199 -1.86 16.93 -13.98
C ALA A 199 -2.23 17.29 -15.42
N ILE A 200 -3.37 16.81 -15.89
CA ILE A 200 -3.98 17.25 -17.14
C ILE A 200 -4.98 18.34 -16.78
N TRP A 201 -4.77 19.55 -17.30
CA TRP A 201 -5.60 20.72 -16.99
C TRP A 201 -6.70 20.95 -18.02
N ASP A 202 -6.41 20.64 -19.27
CA ASP A 202 -7.33 20.79 -20.38
C ASP A 202 -7.92 19.43 -20.75
N MET A 203 -9.24 19.32 -20.59
CA MET A 203 -9.98 18.11 -20.92
C MET A 203 -9.99 17.82 -22.43
N GLU A 204 -9.78 18.83 -23.29
CA GLU A 204 -9.71 18.65 -24.74
C GLU A 204 -8.49 17.82 -25.18
N ASN A 205 -7.45 17.78 -24.32
CA ASN A 205 -6.25 16.98 -24.57
C ASN A 205 -6.46 15.50 -24.28
N ILE A 206 -7.55 15.11 -23.60
CA ILE A 206 -7.89 13.70 -23.33
C ILE A 206 -8.55 13.09 -24.56
N LYS A 207 -7.94 12.03 -25.12
CA LYS A 207 -8.49 11.30 -26.26
C LYS A 207 -9.34 10.11 -25.85
N LYS A 208 -8.88 9.35 -24.85
CA LYS A 208 -9.57 8.16 -24.34
C LYS A 208 -9.28 7.97 -22.86
N ILE A 209 -10.28 7.46 -22.14
CA ILE A 209 -10.17 7.08 -20.74
C ILE A 209 -10.63 5.62 -20.64
N PHE A 210 -9.81 4.79 -20.01
CA PHE A 210 -10.16 3.43 -19.62
C PHE A 210 -10.22 3.38 -18.11
N VAL A 211 -11.30 2.83 -17.54
CA VAL A 211 -11.47 2.76 -16.08
C VAL A 211 -11.76 1.33 -15.64
N THR A 212 -11.21 0.95 -14.49
CA THR A 212 -11.55 -0.31 -13.80
C THR A 212 -12.71 -0.12 -12.85
N ARG A 213 -12.91 1.11 -12.35
CA ARG A 213 -13.95 1.48 -11.39
C ARG A 213 -14.85 2.56 -11.99
N SER A 214 -16.15 2.36 -11.91
CA SER A 214 -17.18 3.26 -12.43
C SER A 214 -18.18 3.65 -11.33
N HIS A 215 -17.72 3.69 -10.08
CA HIS A 215 -18.57 4.05 -8.96
C HIS A 215 -18.69 5.58 -8.87
N PRO A 216 -19.91 6.15 -8.85
CA PRO A 216 -20.11 7.59 -8.81
C PRO A 216 -19.89 8.22 -7.42
N ALA A 217 -19.38 7.47 -6.44
CA ALA A 217 -19.18 7.91 -5.05
C ALA A 217 -17.72 7.76 -4.61
#